data_AF-A0A7J7QBJ9-F1
#
_entry.id   AF-A0A7J7QBJ9-F1
#
_cell.length_a   1.000
_cell.length_b   1.000
_cell.length_c   1.000
_cell.angle_alpha   90.00
_cell.angle_beta   90.00
_cell.angle_gamma   90.00
#
_symmetry.space_group_name_H-M   'P 1'
#
loop_
_entity.id
_entity.type
_entity.pdbx_description
1 polymer ?
#
loop_
_entity_poly.entity_id
_entity_poly.type
_entity_poly.pdbx_seq_one_letter_code
_entity_poly.pdbx_strand_id
1 'polypeptide(L)'
;MTYPGPSLVQAANVYAPDAGNEEVYSGSGCRDVVDSVLGGCNGTIFVYGQTGAGKTHTMDAFTHLVLQQLYAAAARDDSNCEISITVSAVELYNEVLRCLLSGRENLQLRMGPGLGPGAASGMVLEGADERPCSTQSEASAIMEAAKASRSVGETRANARSSRSHLILRIKVEILQLSSSLGGVDPGSGVKPAGAGSGPASVSFSLLNLVDLAGSERIDKSGSSDTPLRLREALNINKSLLCLGNVVTALAERSEGRRHTHIPYRDSKLTRLLEDSLGGNAATALLACITPLPEWHLEQTRATLEFAARAARVVCSPQRNVLKLAPNPGSSDSSALIAQLQAEVQTLKALLAQHQDGPSLAPLMTQ
;
A
#
# COMPACT_ATOMS: atom_id res chain seq x y z
N MET A 1 18.13 19.27 39.15
CA MET A 1 17.34 18.51 38.16
C MET A 1 18.12 17.26 37.82
N THR A 2 17.67 16.09 38.25
CA THR A 2 18.24 14.80 37.83
C THR A 2 17.86 14.58 36.38
N TYR A 3 18.83 14.67 35.47
CA TYR A 3 18.64 14.20 34.10
C TYR A 3 18.25 12.72 34.16
N PRO A 4 17.19 12.28 33.45
CA PRO A 4 16.91 10.87 33.33
C PRO A 4 18.16 10.18 32.77
N GLY A 5 18.55 9.05 33.37
CA GLY A 5 19.68 8.27 32.89
C GLY A 5 19.51 7.84 31.42
N PRO A 6 20.57 7.36 30.77
CA PRO A 6 20.51 6.94 29.38
C PRO A 6 19.42 5.88 29.17
N SER A 7 18.56 6.10 28.17
CA SER A 7 17.54 5.14 27.73
C SER A 7 18.03 4.40 26.50
N LEU A 8 17.94 3.09 26.49
CA LEU A 8 18.35 2.24 25.36
C LEU A 8 17.11 1.67 24.67
N VAL A 9 17.07 1.77 23.36
CA VAL A 9 16.05 1.15 22.51
C VAL A 9 16.75 0.25 21.50
N GLN A 10 16.28 -0.99 21.37
CA GLN A 10 16.76 -1.91 20.35
C GLN A 10 15.88 -1.79 19.11
N ALA A 11 16.52 -1.73 17.95
CA ALA A 11 15.90 -1.82 16.63
C ALA A 11 16.63 -2.90 15.83
N ALA A 12 16.00 -3.43 14.78
CA ALA A 12 16.66 -4.38 13.89
C ALA A 12 17.94 -3.75 13.32
N ASN A 13 17.81 -2.52 12.80
CA ASN A 13 18.90 -1.74 12.22
C ASN A 13 18.82 -0.28 12.68
N VAL A 14 19.96 0.39 12.75
CA VAL A 14 20.08 1.83 13.06
C VAL A 14 21.03 2.45 12.05
N TYR A 15 20.64 3.59 11.48
CA TYR A 15 21.40 4.29 10.45
C TYR A 15 21.84 5.65 10.97
N ALA A 16 23.12 5.97 10.74
CA ALA A 16 23.69 7.26 11.08
C ALA A 16 23.25 8.34 10.06
N PRO A 17 23.35 9.64 10.39
CA PRO A 17 22.92 10.73 9.51
C PRO A 17 23.63 10.79 8.14
N ASP A 18 24.81 10.19 8.04
CA ASP A 18 25.63 10.09 6.82
C ASP A 18 25.34 8.83 5.99
N ALA A 19 24.47 7.92 6.46
CA ALA A 19 24.07 6.74 5.72
C ALA A 19 23.37 7.10 4.41
N GLY A 20 23.78 6.45 3.32
CA GLY A 20 23.22 6.71 1.99
C GLY A 20 21.85 6.07 1.79
N ASN A 21 20.99 6.67 0.95
CA ASN A 21 19.64 6.13 0.70
C ASN A 21 19.65 4.66 0.21
N GLU A 22 20.62 4.28 -0.63
CA GLU A 22 20.77 2.90 -1.14
C GLU A 22 21.10 1.89 -0.02
N GLU A 23 21.97 2.31 0.90
CA GLU A 23 22.38 1.52 2.06
C GLU A 23 21.20 1.31 3.01
N VAL A 24 20.47 2.38 3.32
CA VAL A 24 19.27 2.30 4.17
C VAL A 24 18.21 1.43 3.48
N TYR A 25 17.98 1.59 2.17
CA TYR A 25 17.00 0.80 1.43
C TYR A 25 17.33 -0.70 1.43
N SER A 26 18.59 -1.05 1.16
CA SER A 26 19.04 -2.44 1.10
C SER A 26 19.10 -3.10 2.47
N GLY A 27 19.50 -2.36 3.52
CA GLY A 27 19.64 -2.93 4.85
C GLY A 27 18.33 -3.00 5.65
N SER A 28 17.38 -2.09 5.42
CA SER A 28 16.20 -1.91 6.31
C SER A 28 15.09 -2.96 6.14
N GLY A 29 15.31 -3.97 5.29
CA GLY A 29 14.28 -4.92 4.88
C GLY A 29 13.27 -4.37 3.85
N CYS A 30 13.41 -3.12 3.42
CA CYS A 30 12.52 -2.53 2.41
C CYS A 30 12.71 -3.16 1.04
N ARG A 31 13.96 -3.46 0.67
CA ARG A 31 14.26 -4.25 -0.53
C ARG A 31 13.57 -5.62 -0.50
N ASP A 32 13.58 -6.29 0.65
CA ASP A 32 12.94 -7.60 0.84
C ASP A 32 11.41 -7.52 0.73
N VAL A 33 10.81 -6.41 1.17
CA VAL A 33 9.37 -6.14 0.95
C VAL A 33 9.06 -6.07 -0.54
N VAL A 34 9.90 -5.39 -1.34
CA VAL A 34 9.72 -5.34 -2.80
C VAL A 34 9.97 -6.70 -3.46
N ASP A 35 10.95 -7.47 -2.98
CA ASP A 35 11.17 -8.84 -3.46
C ASP A 35 9.97 -9.75 -3.13
N SER A 36 9.33 -9.57 -1.97
CA SER A 36 8.07 -10.25 -1.61
C SER A 36 6.92 -9.87 -2.55
N VAL A 37 6.84 -8.58 -2.95
CA VAL A 37 5.88 -8.08 -3.94
C VAL A 37 6.08 -8.73 -5.31
N LEU A 38 7.33 -8.82 -5.77
CA LEU A 38 7.69 -9.56 -6.98
C LEU A 38 7.44 -11.07 -6.85
N GLY A 39 7.37 -11.60 -5.63
CA GLY A 39 6.97 -12.98 -5.31
C GLY A 39 5.47 -13.22 -5.21
N GLY A 40 4.63 -12.20 -5.48
CA GLY A 40 3.17 -12.31 -5.45
C GLY A 40 2.51 -11.99 -4.10
N CYS A 41 3.24 -11.44 -3.12
CA CYS A 41 2.69 -11.02 -1.83
C CYS A 41 2.35 -9.52 -1.83
N ASN A 42 1.42 -9.07 -0.99
CA ASN A 42 1.30 -7.62 -0.74
C ASN A 42 2.50 -7.11 0.07
N GLY A 43 2.82 -5.83 -0.09
CA GLY A 43 3.92 -5.16 0.60
C GLY A 43 3.52 -3.80 1.15
N THR A 44 4.14 -3.35 2.23
CA THR A 44 3.98 -1.98 2.72
C THR A 44 5.27 -1.46 3.36
N ILE A 45 5.66 -0.24 2.99
CA ILE A 45 6.79 0.47 3.59
C ILE A 45 6.25 1.76 4.22
N PHE A 46 6.43 1.90 5.53
CA PHE A 46 6.05 3.07 6.29
C PHE A 46 7.27 3.93 6.62
N VAL A 47 7.16 5.25 6.52
CA VAL A 47 8.04 6.19 7.23
C VAL A 47 7.26 6.91 8.32
N TYR A 48 7.81 6.95 9.53
CA TYR A 48 7.16 7.49 10.71
C TYR A 48 8.12 8.33 11.53
N GLY A 49 7.62 9.40 12.14
CA GLY A 49 8.44 10.33 12.94
C GLY A 49 7.88 11.75 12.91
N GLN A 50 8.48 12.63 13.69
CA GLN A 50 8.06 14.03 13.74
C GLN A 50 8.32 14.76 12.41
N THR A 51 7.66 15.89 12.20
CA THR A 51 7.98 16.80 11.10
C THR A 51 9.44 17.25 11.18
N GLY A 52 10.09 17.30 10.01
CA GLY A 52 11.52 17.62 9.90
C GLY A 52 12.47 16.46 10.20
N ALA A 53 12.01 15.29 10.65
CA ALA A 53 12.89 14.15 10.95
C ALA A 53 13.38 13.36 9.70
N GLY A 54 12.97 13.76 8.49
CA GLY A 54 13.43 13.13 7.24
C GLY A 54 12.48 12.13 6.58
N LYS A 55 11.23 11.99 7.06
CA LYS A 55 10.22 11.08 6.47
C LYS A 55 10.08 11.21 4.95
N THR A 56 9.72 12.40 4.47
CA THR A 56 9.50 12.67 3.05
C THR A 56 10.78 12.49 2.23
N HIS A 57 11.93 12.95 2.74
CA HIS A 57 13.23 12.73 2.10
C HIS A 57 13.52 11.23 1.89
N THR A 58 13.34 10.42 2.94
CA THR A 58 13.52 8.97 2.86
C THR A 58 12.51 8.33 1.91
N MET A 59 11.23 8.70 2.00
CA MET A 59 10.19 8.13 1.15
C MET A 59 10.37 8.49 -0.33
N ASP A 60 10.82 9.71 -0.63
CA ASP A 60 11.09 10.14 -2.01
C ASP A 60 12.21 9.32 -2.63
N ALA A 61 13.31 9.15 -1.91
CA ALA A 61 14.41 8.30 -2.34
C ALA A 61 13.96 6.85 -2.52
N PHE A 62 13.20 6.31 -1.56
CA PHE A 62 12.73 4.93 -1.61
C PHE A 62 11.74 4.71 -2.74
N THR A 63 10.88 5.69 -3.05
CA THR A 63 9.99 5.62 -4.21
C THR A 63 10.78 5.40 -5.50
N HIS A 64 11.88 6.15 -5.68
CA HIS A 64 12.75 5.97 -6.85
C HIS A 64 13.40 4.58 -6.88
N LEU A 65 13.96 4.12 -5.75
CA LEU A 65 14.64 2.82 -5.64
C LEU A 65 13.68 1.63 -5.82
N VAL A 66 12.47 1.72 -5.27
CA VAL A 66 11.39 0.74 -5.46
C VAL A 66 11.03 0.64 -6.93
N LEU A 67 10.77 1.77 -7.60
CA LEU A 67 10.46 1.76 -9.04
C LEU A 67 11.63 1.19 -9.86
N GLN A 68 12.86 1.57 -9.53
CA GLN A 68 14.05 1.01 -10.18
C GLN A 68 14.12 -0.50 -10.03
N GLN A 69 13.88 -1.06 -8.84
CA GLN A 69 13.88 -2.50 -8.60
C GLN A 69 12.75 -3.22 -9.36
N LEU A 70 11.54 -2.67 -9.34
CA LEU A 70 10.38 -3.24 -10.04
C LEU A 70 10.59 -3.26 -11.56
N TYR A 71 11.02 -2.13 -12.15
CA TYR A 71 11.25 -2.06 -13.59
C TYR A 71 12.52 -2.80 -14.03
N ALA A 72 13.54 -2.90 -13.18
CA ALA A 72 14.68 -3.77 -13.45
C ALA A 72 14.27 -5.25 -13.46
N ALA A 73 13.32 -5.66 -12.62
CA ALA A 73 12.75 -7.00 -12.68
C ALA A 73 11.90 -7.21 -13.94
N ALA A 74 11.07 -6.22 -14.31
CA ALA A 74 10.24 -6.27 -15.52
C ALA A 74 11.06 -6.26 -16.82
N ALA A 75 12.24 -5.64 -16.81
CA ALA A 75 13.14 -5.57 -17.96
C ALA A 75 14.07 -6.79 -18.10
N ARG A 76 14.03 -7.75 -17.15
CA ARG A 76 14.76 -9.01 -17.32
C ARG A 76 14.17 -9.74 -18.52
N ASP A 77 15.04 -10.19 -19.42
CA ASP A 77 14.66 -11.00 -20.58
C ASP A 77 14.33 -12.44 -20.14
N ASP A 78 13.24 -12.57 -19.37
CA ASP A 78 12.62 -13.85 -19.05
C ASP A 78 11.40 -14.01 -19.94
N SER A 79 11.57 -14.73 -21.05
CA SER A 79 10.50 -15.00 -22.01
C SER A 79 9.28 -15.69 -21.40
N ASN A 80 9.39 -16.19 -20.16
CA ASN A 80 8.31 -16.85 -19.45
C ASN A 80 7.62 -15.97 -18.40
N CYS A 81 7.97 -14.69 -18.28
CA CYS A 81 7.45 -13.80 -17.25
C CYS A 81 7.13 -12.41 -17.82
N GLU A 82 5.88 -11.97 -17.68
CA GLU A 82 5.47 -10.61 -18.03
C GLU A 82 5.00 -9.87 -16.77
N ILE A 83 5.57 -8.69 -16.52
CA ILE A 83 5.25 -7.87 -15.34
C ILE A 83 4.57 -6.58 -15.79
N SER A 84 3.35 -6.37 -15.30
CA SER A 84 2.57 -5.14 -15.49
C SER A 84 2.51 -4.32 -14.21
N ILE A 85 2.77 -3.02 -14.31
CA ILE A 85 2.81 -2.09 -13.17
C ILE A 85 1.75 -1.01 -13.36
N THR A 86 0.94 -0.79 -12.33
CA THR A 86 -0.09 0.25 -12.27
C THR A 86 0.08 1.07 -11.00
N VAL A 87 0.07 2.41 -11.11
CA VAL A 87 0.30 3.31 -9.98
C VAL A 87 -0.95 4.11 -9.62
N SER A 88 -1.10 4.42 -8.34
CA SER A 88 -2.11 5.32 -7.79
C SER A 88 -1.51 6.12 -6.64
N ALA A 89 -2.07 7.30 -6.35
CA ALA A 89 -1.59 8.16 -5.27
C ALA A 89 -2.77 8.78 -4.53
N VAL A 90 -2.76 8.65 -3.21
CA VAL A 90 -3.86 9.03 -2.33
C VAL A 90 -3.34 9.87 -1.17
N GLU A 91 -4.02 10.97 -0.88
CA GLU A 91 -3.82 11.76 0.32
C GLU A 91 -4.95 11.44 1.32
N LEU A 92 -4.59 11.20 2.58
CA LEU A 92 -5.53 11.19 3.70
C LEU A 92 -5.27 12.43 4.57
N TYR A 93 -6.23 13.35 4.58
CA TYR A 93 -6.18 14.56 5.38
C TYR A 93 -7.51 14.76 6.09
N ASN A 94 -7.50 14.99 7.41
CA ASN A 94 -8.71 15.26 8.19
C ASN A 94 -9.83 14.19 7.98
N GLU A 95 -9.45 12.90 7.95
CA GLU A 95 -10.35 11.77 7.64
C GLU A 95 -11.05 11.85 6.26
N VAL A 96 -10.52 12.65 5.34
CA VAL A 96 -10.95 12.71 3.93
C VAL A 96 -9.87 12.09 3.05
N LEU A 97 -10.25 11.10 2.26
CA LEU A 97 -9.39 10.48 1.25
C LEU A 97 -9.55 11.22 -0.07
N ARG A 98 -8.43 11.59 -0.68
CA ARG A 98 -8.37 12.30 -1.96
C ARG A 98 -7.45 11.59 -2.93
N CYS A 99 -7.90 11.38 -4.15
CA CYS A 99 -7.07 10.92 -5.25
C CYS A 99 -6.18 12.08 -5.71
N LEU A 100 -4.86 11.93 -5.62
CA LEU A 100 -3.90 12.96 -6.05
C LEU A 100 -3.73 13.02 -7.57
N LEU A 101 -4.14 11.97 -8.29
CA LEU A 101 -4.05 11.90 -9.75
C LEU A 101 -5.21 12.61 -10.46
N SER A 102 -6.42 12.56 -9.91
CA SER A 102 -7.62 13.22 -10.47
C SER A 102 -8.12 14.40 -9.65
N GLY A 103 -7.61 14.59 -8.44
CA GLY A 103 -8.09 15.60 -7.50
C GLY A 103 -9.42 15.24 -6.82
N ARG A 104 -10.04 14.10 -7.16
CA ARG A 104 -11.31 13.64 -6.58
C ARG A 104 -11.19 13.45 -5.06
N GLU A 105 -12.10 14.04 -4.32
CA GLU A 105 -12.18 13.92 -2.86
C GLU A 105 -13.25 12.91 -2.43
N ASN A 106 -13.24 12.53 -1.15
CA ASN A 106 -14.18 11.62 -0.52
C ASN A 106 -14.22 10.21 -1.11
N LEU A 107 -13.04 9.66 -1.40
CA LEU A 107 -12.91 8.25 -1.78
C LEU A 107 -13.48 7.33 -0.70
N GLN A 108 -14.06 6.21 -1.12
CA GLN A 108 -14.78 5.30 -0.24
C GLN A 108 -13.97 4.04 0.06
N LEU A 109 -14.01 3.60 1.32
CA LEU A 109 -13.43 2.34 1.76
C LEU A 109 -14.56 1.33 1.97
N ARG A 110 -14.54 0.24 1.20
CA ARG A 110 -15.55 -0.81 1.26
C ARG A 110 -14.91 -2.19 1.32
N MET A 111 -15.61 -3.15 1.92
CA MET A 111 -15.24 -4.55 1.74
C MET A 111 -15.60 -4.95 0.32
N GLY A 112 -14.62 -5.45 -0.42
CA GLY A 112 -14.80 -5.91 -1.78
C GLY A 112 -14.00 -7.18 -2.05
N PRO A 113 -14.04 -7.72 -3.27
CA PRO A 113 -13.13 -8.79 -3.67
C PRO A 113 -11.68 -8.31 -3.52
N GLY A 114 -10.79 -9.19 -3.04
CA GLY A 114 -9.37 -8.88 -2.94
C GLY A 114 -8.74 -8.67 -4.32
N LEU A 115 -7.45 -8.34 -4.33
CA LEU A 115 -6.73 -8.11 -5.58
C LEU A 115 -6.52 -9.44 -6.33
N GLY A 116 -7.21 -9.61 -7.46
CA GLY A 116 -7.10 -10.79 -8.34
C GLY A 116 -8.27 -11.77 -8.20
N PRO A 117 -8.48 -12.66 -9.19
CA PRO A 117 -9.59 -13.63 -9.15
C PRO A 117 -9.43 -14.60 -7.99
N GLY A 118 -10.52 -14.85 -7.24
CA GLY A 118 -10.51 -15.77 -6.10
C GLY A 118 -9.80 -15.26 -4.84
N ALA A 119 -9.33 -14.01 -4.83
CA ALA A 119 -8.76 -13.39 -3.64
C ALA A 119 -9.83 -13.21 -2.56
N ALA A 120 -9.46 -13.47 -1.30
CA ALA A 120 -10.33 -13.25 -0.16
C ALA A 120 -10.81 -11.79 -0.12
N SER A 121 -12.01 -11.56 0.41
CA SER A 121 -12.53 -10.20 0.52
C SER A 121 -11.62 -9.35 1.42
N GLY A 122 -11.28 -8.15 0.94
CA GLY A 122 -10.41 -7.20 1.63
C GLY A 122 -10.93 -5.78 1.53
N MET A 123 -10.21 -4.84 2.15
CA MET A 123 -10.55 -3.42 2.07
C MET A 123 -10.17 -2.86 0.70
N VAL A 124 -11.16 -2.40 -0.06
CA VAL A 124 -11.00 -1.80 -1.38
C VAL A 124 -11.23 -0.30 -1.28
N LEU A 125 -10.34 0.47 -1.91
CA LEU A 125 -10.47 1.91 -2.06
C LEU A 125 -11.14 2.23 -3.41
N GLU A 126 -12.40 2.61 -3.36
CA GLU A 126 -13.18 2.99 -4.54
C GLU A 126 -12.97 4.45 -4.92
N GLY A 127 -12.84 4.69 -6.22
CA GLY A 127 -12.75 6.02 -6.80
C GLY A 127 -11.33 6.61 -6.84
N ALA A 128 -10.32 5.87 -6.39
CA ALA A 128 -8.93 6.19 -6.69
C ALA A 128 -8.65 5.91 -8.17
N ASP A 129 -8.00 6.86 -8.85
CA ASP A 129 -7.56 6.66 -10.23
C ASP A 129 -6.31 5.80 -10.23
N GLU A 130 -6.25 4.88 -11.18
CA GLU A 130 -5.14 3.98 -11.41
C GLU A 130 -4.57 4.24 -12.81
N ARG A 131 -3.24 4.33 -12.92
CA ARG A 131 -2.53 4.60 -14.17
C ARG A 131 -1.57 3.45 -14.47
N PRO A 132 -1.81 2.62 -15.48
CA PRO A 132 -0.82 1.67 -15.98
C PRO A 132 0.43 2.43 -16.43
N CYS A 133 1.61 1.90 -16.17
CA CYS A 133 2.87 2.55 -16.50
C CYS A 133 3.80 1.56 -17.19
N SER A 134 4.19 1.85 -18.43
CA SER A 134 5.07 0.95 -19.20
C SER A 134 6.54 1.16 -18.89
N THR A 135 6.92 2.30 -18.29
CA THR A 135 8.31 2.64 -17.99
C THR A 135 8.48 3.24 -16.60
N GLN A 136 9.69 3.10 -16.04
CA GLN A 136 10.08 3.74 -14.78
C GLN A 136 9.90 5.27 -14.82
N SER A 137 10.24 5.90 -15.94
CA SER A 137 10.13 7.36 -16.10
C SER A 137 8.69 7.83 -16.03
N GLU A 138 7.75 7.09 -16.64
CA GLU A 138 6.32 7.40 -16.60
C GLU A 138 5.77 7.29 -15.18
N ALA A 139 6.06 6.18 -14.49
CA ALA A 139 5.65 5.97 -13.10
C ALA A 139 6.21 7.05 -12.17
N SER A 140 7.49 7.40 -12.34
CA SER A 140 8.15 8.45 -11.55
C SER A 140 7.52 9.81 -11.78
N ALA A 141 7.24 10.17 -13.04
CA ALA A 141 6.60 11.44 -13.37
C ALA A 141 5.18 11.56 -12.78
N ILE A 142 4.41 10.48 -12.80
CA ILE A 142 3.06 10.44 -12.20
C ILE A 142 3.14 10.61 -10.68
N MET A 143 4.05 9.91 -10.02
CA MET A 143 4.22 10.02 -8.56
C MET A 143 4.69 11.42 -8.16
N GLU A 144 5.59 12.02 -8.92
CA GLU A 144 6.10 13.37 -8.62
C GLU A 144 5.05 14.45 -8.87
N ALA A 145 4.25 14.31 -9.92
CA ALA A 145 3.08 15.16 -10.16
C ALA A 145 2.04 15.04 -9.02
N ALA A 146 1.82 13.82 -8.50
CA ALA A 146 0.94 13.59 -7.36
C ALA A 146 1.44 14.29 -6.09
N LYS A 147 2.75 14.22 -5.81
CA LYS A 147 3.37 14.94 -4.69
C LYS A 147 3.28 16.45 -4.86
N ALA A 148 3.53 16.99 -6.06
CA ALA A 148 3.35 18.41 -6.33
C ALA A 148 1.90 18.87 -6.13
N SER A 149 0.92 18.06 -6.52
CA SER A 149 -0.51 18.29 -6.28
C SER A 149 -0.85 18.37 -4.78
N ARG A 150 -0.21 17.54 -3.94
CA ARG A 150 -0.27 17.63 -2.48
C ARG A 150 0.27 18.98 -1.99
N SER A 151 1.45 19.40 -2.46
CA SER A 151 2.10 20.67 -2.05
C SER A 151 1.30 21.92 -2.43
N VAL A 152 0.65 21.95 -3.60
CA VAL A 152 -0.22 23.09 -4.00
C VAL A 152 -1.41 23.28 -3.04
N GLY A 153 -1.85 22.21 -2.38
CA GLY A 153 -2.85 22.29 -1.31
C GLY A 153 -2.37 23.04 -0.06
N GLU A 154 -1.05 23.13 0.17
CA GLU A 154 -0.44 23.75 1.37
C GLU A 154 -0.46 25.28 1.32
N THR A 155 -0.18 25.87 0.15
CA THR A 155 -0.10 27.33 0.01
C THR A 155 -1.43 28.05 0.25
N ARG A 156 -2.55 27.32 0.16
CA ARG A 156 -3.90 27.85 0.40
C ARG A 156 -4.35 27.75 1.87
N ALA A 157 -3.74 26.90 2.70
CA ALA A 157 -4.15 26.72 4.10
C ALA A 157 -3.08 25.95 4.94
N ASN A 158 -2.07 26.66 5.48
CA ASN A 158 -1.03 26.14 6.38
C ASN A 158 -0.22 24.91 5.84
N ALA A 159 0.84 24.51 6.55
CA ALA A 159 1.71 23.38 6.18
C ALA A 159 1.00 22.01 6.18
N ARG A 160 0.15 21.75 5.18
CA ARG A 160 -0.73 20.57 5.05
C ARG A 160 0.04 19.25 4.91
N SER A 161 1.22 19.20 4.28
CA SER A 161 2.05 17.96 4.21
C SER A 161 2.38 17.40 5.57
N SER A 162 2.72 18.25 6.54
CA SER A 162 3.03 17.79 7.91
C SER A 162 1.83 17.14 8.63
N ARG A 163 0.62 17.32 8.10
CA ARG A 163 -0.66 16.94 8.72
C ARG A 163 -1.48 15.96 7.89
N SER A 164 -1.03 15.62 6.68
CA SER A 164 -1.67 14.64 5.80
C SER A 164 -0.76 13.43 5.59
N HIS A 165 -1.36 12.26 5.40
CA HIS A 165 -0.65 11.03 5.03
C HIS A 165 -0.66 10.90 3.51
N LEU A 166 0.49 10.60 2.92
CA LEU A 166 0.61 10.25 1.51
C LEU A 166 0.75 8.73 1.39
N ILE A 167 -0.08 8.14 0.53
CA ILE A 167 -0.10 6.71 0.27
C ILE A 167 0.05 6.53 -1.25
N LEU A 168 1.27 6.20 -1.68
CA LEU A 168 1.53 5.77 -3.04
C LEU A 168 1.27 4.28 -3.14
N ARG A 169 0.52 3.86 -4.15
CA ARG A 169 0.05 2.49 -4.32
C ARG A 169 0.56 1.98 -5.66
N ILE A 170 1.25 0.85 -5.64
CA ILE A 170 1.81 0.22 -6.83
C ILE A 170 1.23 -1.18 -6.90
N LYS A 171 0.34 -1.38 -7.87
CA LYS A 171 -0.19 -2.69 -8.22
C LYS A 171 0.79 -3.34 -9.20
N VAL A 172 1.22 -4.55 -8.86
CA VAL A 172 2.09 -5.39 -9.69
C VAL A 172 1.31 -6.64 -10.06
N GLU A 173 1.22 -6.90 -11.36
CA GLU A 173 0.62 -8.11 -11.92
C GLU A 173 1.71 -8.87 -12.66
N ILE A 174 1.85 -10.16 -12.36
CA ILE A 174 2.90 -11.02 -12.95
C ILE A 174 2.24 -12.20 -13.62
N LEU A 175 2.39 -12.29 -14.94
CA LEU A 175 1.94 -13.40 -15.77
C LEU A 175 3.12 -14.33 -16.01
N GLN A 176 3.05 -15.54 -15.46
CA GLN A 176 3.99 -16.61 -15.78
C GLN A 176 3.45 -17.43 -16.94
N LEU A 177 4.26 -17.61 -17.99
CA LEU A 177 3.96 -18.46 -19.14
C LEU A 177 4.51 -19.87 -18.91
N SER A 178 3.77 -20.88 -19.37
CA SER A 178 4.24 -22.27 -19.36
C SER A 178 5.24 -22.47 -20.49
N SER A 179 6.49 -22.75 -20.14
CA SER A 179 7.43 -23.33 -21.09
C SER A 179 7.05 -24.81 -21.27
N SER A 180 6.56 -25.16 -22.44
CA SER A 180 6.34 -26.55 -22.85
C SER A 180 7.70 -27.22 -23.15
N LEU A 181 8.57 -27.31 -22.14
CA LEU A 181 9.61 -28.32 -22.12
C LEU A 181 8.94 -29.64 -21.73
N GLY A 182 8.21 -30.21 -22.68
CA GLY A 182 7.86 -31.62 -22.61
C GLY A 182 9.15 -32.41 -22.44
N GLY A 183 9.16 -33.34 -21.48
CA GLY A 183 10.09 -34.45 -21.51
C GLY A 183 9.86 -35.19 -22.82
N VAL A 184 10.62 -34.83 -23.85
CA VAL A 184 10.63 -35.55 -25.12
C VAL A 184 11.39 -36.84 -24.82
N ASP A 185 10.64 -37.92 -24.73
CA ASP A 185 11.21 -39.27 -24.79
C ASP A 185 12.04 -39.34 -26.09
N PRO A 186 13.35 -39.67 -26.07
CA PRO A 186 14.26 -39.46 -27.21
C PRO A 186 13.97 -40.28 -28.49
N GLY A 187 12.82 -40.95 -28.58
CA GLY A 187 12.49 -41.91 -29.64
C GLY A 187 11.36 -41.54 -30.60
N SER A 188 10.59 -40.46 -30.36
CA SER A 188 9.46 -40.10 -31.23
C SER A 188 9.76 -38.85 -32.06
N GLY A 189 10.13 -39.05 -33.32
CA GLY A 189 10.47 -38.01 -34.30
C GLY A 189 9.30 -37.12 -34.77
N VAL A 190 8.29 -36.90 -33.93
CA VAL A 190 7.17 -36.01 -34.23
C VAL A 190 7.28 -34.79 -33.31
N LYS A 191 7.84 -33.69 -33.82
CA LYS A 191 7.66 -32.36 -33.21
C LYS A 191 6.17 -32.03 -33.25
N PRO A 192 5.47 -31.83 -32.13
CA PRO A 192 4.11 -31.30 -32.18
C PRO A 192 4.19 -29.84 -32.65
N ALA A 193 3.79 -29.62 -33.91
CA ALA A 193 3.50 -28.29 -34.42
C ALA A 193 2.24 -27.79 -33.69
N GLY A 194 2.41 -26.87 -32.74
CA GLY A 194 1.29 -26.27 -31.99
C GLY A 194 1.46 -26.14 -30.48
N ALA A 195 2.68 -26.24 -29.92
CA ALA A 195 2.91 -25.96 -28.51
C ALA A 195 2.82 -24.44 -28.24
N GLY A 196 1.60 -23.95 -28.05
CA GLY A 196 1.38 -22.57 -27.60
C GLY A 196 1.93 -22.39 -26.18
N SER A 197 2.74 -21.35 -25.99
CA SER A 197 3.10 -20.82 -24.67
C SER A 197 1.82 -20.23 -24.04
N GLY A 198 1.09 -21.04 -23.29
CA GLY A 198 -0.10 -20.62 -22.55
C GLY A 198 0.27 -20.08 -21.17
N PRO A 199 -0.53 -19.17 -20.58
CA PRO A 199 -0.28 -18.66 -19.24
C PRO A 199 -0.43 -19.78 -18.19
N ALA A 200 0.60 -19.99 -17.36
CA ALA A 200 0.68 -21.00 -16.31
C ALA A 200 0.15 -20.49 -14.95
N SER A 201 0.38 -19.22 -14.65
CA SER A 201 -0.16 -18.59 -13.46
C SER A 201 -0.15 -17.08 -13.58
N VAL A 202 -1.04 -16.42 -12.83
CA VAL A 202 -1.03 -14.98 -12.64
C VAL A 202 -0.88 -14.69 -11.16
N SER A 203 -0.08 -13.70 -10.79
CA SER A 203 -0.01 -13.20 -9.42
C SER A 203 -0.32 -11.72 -9.34
N PHE A 204 -0.91 -11.30 -8.21
CA PHE A 204 -1.33 -9.93 -7.97
C PHE A 204 -0.81 -9.42 -6.63
N SER A 205 -0.06 -8.33 -6.65
CA SER A 205 0.50 -7.73 -5.46
C SER A 205 0.17 -6.26 -5.37
N LEU A 206 -0.14 -5.78 -4.17
CA LEU A 206 -0.22 -4.35 -3.87
C LEU A 206 0.93 -3.94 -2.96
N LEU A 207 1.77 -3.01 -3.42
CA LEU A 207 2.77 -2.33 -2.63
C LEU A 207 2.27 -0.94 -2.23
N ASN A 208 2.19 -0.67 -0.93
CA ASN A 208 1.90 0.66 -0.39
C ASN A 208 3.18 1.32 0.13
N LEU A 209 3.49 2.53 -0.34
CA LEU A 209 4.53 3.39 0.21
C LEU A 209 3.85 4.52 0.98
N VAL A 210 4.04 4.55 2.29
CA VAL A 210 3.24 5.37 3.22
C VAL A 210 4.12 6.40 3.91
N ASP A 211 4.00 7.67 3.51
CA ASP A 211 4.58 8.83 4.20
C ASP A 211 3.54 9.39 5.18
N LEU A 212 3.72 9.06 6.46
CA LEU A 212 2.79 9.44 7.51
C LEU A 212 2.94 10.93 7.87
N ALA A 213 1.87 11.52 8.39
CA ALA A 213 1.90 12.85 9.01
C ALA A 213 2.92 12.90 10.17
N GLY A 214 3.30 14.12 10.57
CA GLY A 214 4.15 14.34 11.74
C GLY A 214 3.58 13.71 13.01
N SER A 215 4.41 12.96 13.75
CA SER A 215 4.01 12.31 15.00
C SER A 215 3.94 13.26 16.20
N GLU A 216 4.38 14.50 16.04
CA GLU A 216 4.37 15.51 17.09
C GLU A 216 2.95 15.88 17.52
N ARG A 217 2.80 16.14 18.83
CA ARG A 217 1.54 16.66 19.36
C ARG A 217 1.43 18.14 19.00
N ILE A 218 0.28 18.52 18.46
CA ILE A 218 -0.03 19.93 18.21
C ILE A 218 -0.34 20.59 19.55
N ASP A 219 0.49 21.54 19.96
CA ASP A 219 0.25 22.34 21.16
C ASP A 219 -1.06 23.13 21.02
N LYS A 220 -1.97 22.92 21.97
CA LYS A 220 -3.29 23.58 22.02
C LYS A 220 -3.23 25.05 22.47
N SER A 221 -2.03 25.63 22.60
CA SER A 221 -1.80 26.92 23.27
C SER A 221 -1.94 28.16 22.38
N GLY A 222 -2.16 28.00 21.06
CA GLY A 222 -2.33 29.11 20.12
C GLY A 222 -3.76 29.22 19.58
N SER A 223 -4.58 30.05 20.21
CA SER A 223 -5.73 30.77 19.62
C SER A 223 -6.40 30.15 18.38
N SER A 224 -7.22 29.11 18.59
CA SER A 224 -8.11 28.59 17.56
C SER A 224 -9.57 28.98 17.84
N ASP A 225 -9.90 30.26 17.67
CA ASP A 225 -11.25 30.81 17.88
C ASP A 225 -12.30 30.32 16.85
N THR A 226 -11.91 29.49 15.88
CA THR A 226 -12.82 28.97 14.84
C THR A 226 -13.06 27.46 14.99
N PRO A 227 -14.33 27.00 15.05
CA PRO A 227 -14.68 25.57 15.17
C PRO A 227 -14.04 24.64 14.13
N LEU A 228 -13.78 25.14 12.92
CA LEU A 228 -13.12 24.38 11.84
C LEU A 228 -11.67 24.02 12.18
N ARG A 229 -10.90 24.96 12.74
CA ARG A 229 -9.49 24.74 13.13
C ARG A 229 -9.38 23.81 14.34
N LEU A 230 -10.34 23.88 15.26
CA LEU A 230 -10.41 22.94 16.39
C LEU A 230 -10.71 21.50 15.91
N ARG A 231 -11.65 21.34 14.98
CA ARG A 231 -12.00 20.04 14.40
C ARG A 231 -10.84 19.45 13.58
N GLU A 232 -10.13 20.29 12.83
CA GLU A 232 -8.90 19.93 12.13
C GLU A 232 -7.82 19.44 13.12
N ALA A 233 -7.53 20.20 14.19
CA ALA A 233 -6.55 19.82 15.20
C ALA A 233 -6.87 18.49 15.91
N LEU A 234 -8.16 18.21 16.15
CA LEU A 234 -8.61 16.93 16.73
C LEU A 234 -8.45 15.76 15.74
N ASN A 235 -8.72 15.97 14.46
CA ASN A 235 -8.73 14.91 13.45
C ASN A 235 -7.36 14.60 12.86
N ILE A 236 -6.41 15.55 12.85
CA ILE A 236 -5.04 15.29 12.38
C ILE A 236 -4.41 14.18 13.24
N ASN A 237 -4.46 14.34 14.56
CA ASN A 237 -3.88 13.38 15.48
C ASN A 237 -4.71 12.11 15.63
N LYS A 238 -5.98 12.12 15.21
CA LYS A 238 -6.87 10.95 15.29
C LYS A 238 -6.28 9.76 14.55
N SER A 239 -5.86 9.96 13.30
CA SER A 239 -5.31 8.88 12.45
C SER A 239 -4.07 8.21 13.05
N LEU A 240 -3.09 8.98 13.55
CA LEU A 240 -1.88 8.47 14.20
C LEU A 240 -2.15 7.87 15.59
N LEU A 241 -3.11 8.43 16.35
CA LEU A 241 -3.55 7.85 17.61
C LEU A 241 -4.19 6.47 17.39
N CYS A 242 -5.10 6.36 16.42
CA CYS A 242 -5.72 5.10 16.04
C CYS A 242 -4.67 4.08 15.56
N LEU A 243 -3.69 4.52 14.76
CA LEU A 243 -2.56 3.68 14.36
C LEU A 243 -1.77 3.17 15.59
N GLY A 244 -1.48 4.04 16.55
CA GLY A 244 -0.84 3.68 17.82
C GLY A 244 -1.62 2.64 18.62
N ASN A 245 -2.95 2.79 18.68
CA ASN A 245 -3.84 1.84 19.36
C ASN A 245 -3.86 0.47 18.66
N VAL A 246 -3.93 0.45 17.33
CA VAL A 246 -3.88 -0.79 16.53
C VAL A 246 -2.55 -1.52 16.74
N VAL A 247 -1.43 -0.82 16.62
CA VAL A 247 -0.08 -1.39 16.85
C VAL A 247 0.04 -1.96 18.26
N THR A 248 -0.46 -1.24 19.27
CA THR A 248 -0.42 -1.70 20.66
C THR A 248 -1.25 -2.96 20.84
N ALA A 249 -2.49 -2.99 20.36
CA ALA A 249 -3.37 -4.16 20.43
C ALA A 249 -2.76 -5.39 19.73
N LEU A 250 -2.13 -5.19 18.57
CA LEU A 250 -1.46 -6.24 17.81
C LEU A 250 -0.20 -6.79 18.49
N ALA A 251 0.61 -5.91 19.08
CA ALA A 251 1.78 -6.31 19.85
C ALA A 251 1.37 -7.17 21.06
N GLU A 252 0.35 -6.73 21.80
CA GLU A 252 -0.17 -7.50 22.94
C GLU A 252 -0.78 -8.85 22.55
N ARG A 253 -1.43 -8.92 21.38
CA ARG A 253 -1.94 -10.18 20.82
C ARG A 253 -0.81 -11.17 20.54
N SER A 254 0.32 -10.67 20.05
CA SER A 254 1.52 -11.48 19.75
C SER A 254 2.17 -12.01 21.04
N GLU A 255 1.99 -11.31 22.17
CA GLU A 255 2.43 -11.72 23.52
C GLU A 255 1.44 -12.68 24.23
N GLY A 256 0.43 -13.21 23.52
CA GLY A 256 -0.46 -14.25 24.03
C GLY A 256 -1.85 -13.78 24.48
N ARG A 257 -2.17 -12.49 24.38
CA ARG A 257 -3.53 -11.97 24.66
C ARG A 257 -4.47 -12.21 23.46
N ARG A 258 -5.00 -13.43 23.35
CA ARG A 258 -5.77 -13.90 22.17
C ARG A 258 -7.11 -13.20 21.90
N HIS A 259 -7.67 -12.42 22.84
CA HIS A 259 -9.00 -11.81 22.74
C HIS A 259 -9.00 -10.28 22.64
N THR A 260 -7.88 -9.65 22.33
CA THR A 260 -7.83 -8.18 22.18
C THR A 260 -8.49 -7.76 20.86
N HIS A 261 -9.58 -7.00 20.93
CA HIS A 261 -10.20 -6.35 19.76
C HIS A 261 -9.21 -5.36 19.15
N ILE A 262 -8.99 -5.44 17.83
CA ILE A 262 -8.09 -4.53 17.11
C ILE A 262 -8.93 -3.41 16.46
N PRO A 263 -8.74 -2.14 16.85
CA PRO A 263 -9.63 -1.04 16.46
C PRO A 263 -9.30 -0.46 15.07
N TYR A 264 -9.23 -1.29 14.02
CA TYR A 264 -8.95 -0.80 12.66
C TYR A 264 -9.98 0.22 12.19
N ARG A 265 -11.23 0.12 12.64
CA ARG A 265 -12.36 0.94 12.19
C ARG A 265 -12.33 2.39 12.68
N ASP A 266 -11.49 2.72 13.64
CA ASP A 266 -11.51 4.03 14.30
C ASP A 266 -11.01 5.17 13.40
N SER A 267 -10.18 4.86 12.39
CA SER A 267 -9.73 5.83 11.38
C SER A 267 -9.73 5.24 9.97
N LYS A 268 -9.85 6.10 8.95
CA LYS A 268 -9.70 5.65 7.55
C LYS A 268 -8.28 5.13 7.26
N LEU A 269 -7.25 5.65 7.93
CA LEU A 269 -5.87 5.19 7.77
C LEU A 269 -5.74 3.71 8.15
N THR A 270 -6.19 3.37 9.36
CA THR A 270 -6.10 2.01 9.90
C THR A 270 -7.00 1.03 9.18
N ARG A 271 -8.12 1.48 8.61
CA ARG A 271 -8.96 0.65 7.72
C ARG A 271 -8.30 0.37 6.37
N LEU A 272 -7.73 1.41 5.75
CA LEU A 272 -7.07 1.28 4.45
C LEU A 272 -5.82 0.39 4.53
N LEU A 273 -5.12 0.42 5.66
CA LEU A 273 -3.86 -0.30 5.90
C LEU A 273 -4.05 -1.50 6.84
N GLU A 274 -5.27 -2.05 6.92
CA GLU A 274 -5.59 -3.19 7.79
C GLU A 274 -4.71 -4.41 7.44
N ASP A 275 -4.53 -4.70 6.15
CA ASP A 275 -3.66 -5.79 5.67
C ASP A 275 -2.18 -5.54 6.01
N SER A 276 -1.75 -4.27 6.01
CA SER A 276 -0.38 -3.87 6.31
C SER A 276 -0.02 -3.99 7.79
N LEU A 277 -1.01 -3.98 8.69
CA LEU A 277 -0.84 -3.92 10.13
C LEU A 277 -1.23 -5.25 10.75
N GLY A 278 -0.33 -6.24 10.72
CA GLY A 278 -0.57 -7.57 11.26
C GLY A 278 -1.45 -8.48 10.39
N GLY A 279 -1.68 -8.09 9.14
CA GLY A 279 -2.49 -8.82 8.16
C GLY A 279 -1.68 -9.46 7.05
N ASN A 280 -2.28 -9.52 5.85
CA ASN A 280 -1.72 -10.12 4.65
C ASN A 280 -0.84 -9.11 3.86
N ALA A 281 0.29 -8.70 4.44
CA ALA A 281 1.32 -7.95 3.73
C ALA A 281 2.69 -8.10 4.41
N ALA A 282 3.75 -8.06 3.62
CA ALA A 282 5.11 -7.89 4.13
C ALA A 282 5.32 -6.41 4.47
N THR A 283 5.67 -6.10 5.71
CA THR A 283 5.66 -4.72 6.21
C THR A 283 7.00 -4.31 6.80
N ALA A 284 7.51 -3.16 6.36
CA ALA A 284 8.66 -2.48 6.95
C ALA A 284 8.26 -1.11 7.50
N LEU A 285 8.85 -0.70 8.63
CA LEU A 285 8.65 0.60 9.26
C LEU A 285 10.00 1.28 9.49
N LEU A 286 10.21 2.44 8.87
CA LEU A 286 11.35 3.31 9.15
C LEU A 286 10.93 4.38 10.15
N ALA A 287 11.58 4.38 11.30
CA ALA A 287 11.42 5.39 12.34
C ALA A 287 12.46 6.51 12.14
N CYS A 288 12.03 7.61 11.55
CA CYS A 288 12.83 8.81 11.33
C CYS A 288 12.86 9.65 12.61
N ILE A 289 14.05 9.91 13.14
CA ILE A 289 14.28 10.72 14.34
C ILE A 289 15.19 11.91 14.03
N THR A 290 15.14 12.94 14.87
CA THR A 290 16.01 14.11 14.74
C THR A 290 17.13 14.05 15.78
N PRO A 291 18.39 14.37 15.42
CA PRO A 291 19.49 14.47 16.38
C PRO A 291 19.49 15.83 17.12
N LEU A 292 18.51 16.70 16.88
CA LEU A 292 18.43 18.04 17.46
C LEU A 292 18.24 18.02 19.00
N PRO A 293 18.58 19.12 19.72
CA PRO A 293 18.75 19.14 21.18
C PRO A 293 17.48 18.87 22.01
N GLU A 294 17.62 18.94 23.35
CA GLU A 294 16.67 18.56 24.42
C GLU A 294 15.17 18.75 24.14
N TRP A 295 14.76 19.79 23.41
CA TRP A 295 13.37 20.11 23.08
C TRP A 295 12.70 19.09 22.13
N HIS A 296 13.47 18.29 21.39
CA HIS A 296 12.94 17.18 20.56
C HIS A 296 13.04 15.81 21.23
N LEU A 297 13.62 15.71 22.43
CA LEU A 297 13.89 14.43 23.07
C LEU A 297 12.61 13.63 23.34
N GLU A 298 11.54 14.30 23.77
CA GLU A 298 10.25 13.65 24.02
C GLU A 298 9.65 13.05 22.74
N GLN A 299 9.74 13.78 21.62
CA GLN A 299 9.25 13.31 20.32
C GLN A 299 10.07 12.14 19.80
N THR A 300 11.40 12.24 19.88
CA THR A 300 12.33 11.16 19.52
C THR A 300 12.04 9.90 20.34
N ARG A 301 11.86 10.05 21.66
CA ARG A 301 11.49 8.96 22.55
C ARG A 301 10.15 8.33 22.14
N ALA A 302 9.13 9.13 21.89
CA ALA A 302 7.82 8.63 21.48
C ALA A 302 7.88 7.86 20.15
N THR A 303 8.67 8.34 19.18
CA THR A 303 8.92 7.65 17.91
C THR A 303 9.60 6.31 18.11
N LEU A 304 10.66 6.26 18.91
CA LEU A 304 11.39 5.03 19.22
C LEU A 304 10.52 4.01 19.98
N GLU A 305 9.74 4.47 20.96
CA GLU A 305 8.83 3.60 21.70
C GLU A 305 7.72 3.03 20.79
N PHE A 306 7.20 3.82 19.85
CA PHE A 306 6.25 3.33 18.85
C PHE A 306 6.91 2.27 17.95
N ALA A 307 8.12 2.54 17.44
CA ALA A 307 8.84 1.60 16.59
C ALA A 307 9.13 0.27 17.30
N ALA A 308 9.55 0.32 18.57
CA ALA A 308 9.76 -0.86 19.39
C ALA A 308 8.47 -1.69 19.59
N ARG A 309 7.31 -1.02 19.75
CA ARG A 309 6.02 -1.73 19.78
C ARG A 309 5.67 -2.33 18.43
N ALA A 310 5.85 -1.58 17.34
CA ALA A 310 5.54 -2.02 15.98
C ALA A 310 6.38 -3.23 15.56
N ALA A 311 7.65 -3.31 15.98
CA ALA A 311 8.52 -4.44 15.71
C ALA A 311 8.02 -5.79 16.27
N ARG A 312 7.08 -5.77 17.24
CA ARG A 312 6.47 -6.97 17.81
C ARG A 312 5.21 -7.42 17.06
N VAL A 313 4.74 -6.65 16.09
CA VAL A 313 3.57 -6.99 15.29
C VAL A 313 3.96 -8.04 14.24
N VAL A 314 3.38 -9.23 14.34
CA VAL A 314 3.60 -10.30 13.36
C VAL A 314 2.64 -10.14 12.18
N CYS A 315 3.18 -9.99 10.98
CA CYS A 315 2.42 -10.02 9.72
C CYS A 315 2.47 -11.42 9.09
N SER A 316 1.44 -11.78 8.32
CA SER A 316 1.30 -13.11 7.70
C SER A 316 1.11 -13.00 6.18
N PRO A 317 2.12 -12.51 5.42
CA PRO A 317 2.01 -12.36 3.98
C PRO A 317 1.71 -13.69 3.28
N GLN A 318 0.74 -13.67 2.38
CA GLN A 318 0.31 -14.77 1.54
C GLN A 318 0.56 -14.41 0.07
N ARG A 319 0.90 -15.43 -0.72
CA ARG A 319 1.04 -15.27 -2.17
C ARG A 319 -0.33 -15.29 -2.83
N ASN A 320 -0.66 -14.21 -3.52
CA ASN A 320 -1.90 -14.06 -4.28
C ASN A 320 -1.68 -14.59 -5.70
N VAL A 321 -1.55 -15.92 -5.84
CA VAL A 321 -1.26 -16.59 -7.11
C VAL A 321 -2.45 -17.43 -7.57
N LEU A 322 -2.93 -17.16 -8.78
CA LEU A 322 -3.89 -17.97 -9.50
C LEU A 322 -3.15 -18.89 -10.47
N LYS A 323 -3.20 -20.21 -10.23
CA LYS A 323 -2.68 -21.19 -11.20
C LYS A 323 -3.67 -21.38 -12.34
N LEU A 324 -3.20 -21.22 -13.56
CA LEU A 324 -3.96 -21.46 -14.78
C LEU A 324 -3.55 -22.84 -15.31
N ALA A 325 -4.44 -23.83 -15.26
CA ALA A 325 -4.03 -25.18 -15.63
C ALA A 325 -3.70 -25.26 -17.14
N PRO A 326 -2.64 -25.99 -17.52
CA PRO A 326 -2.24 -26.11 -18.92
C PRO A 326 -3.15 -27.04 -19.75
N ASN A 327 -4.18 -27.67 -19.15
CA ASN A 327 -5.07 -28.60 -19.83
C ASN A 327 -6.55 -28.23 -19.62
N PRO A 328 -7.35 -28.03 -20.69
CA PRO A 328 -8.78 -27.75 -20.62
C PRO A 328 -9.63 -28.94 -20.10
N GLY A 329 -9.02 -30.00 -19.59
CA GLY A 329 -9.68 -31.21 -19.07
C GLY A 329 -9.50 -31.47 -17.57
N SER A 330 -8.84 -30.59 -16.82
CA SER A 330 -8.77 -30.75 -15.35
C SER A 330 -9.99 -30.12 -14.68
N SER A 331 -10.56 -30.83 -13.71
CA SER A 331 -11.79 -30.45 -12.97
C SER A 331 -11.73 -29.04 -12.37
N ASP A 332 -10.54 -28.55 -12.02
CA ASP A 332 -10.34 -27.24 -11.40
C ASP A 332 -10.45 -26.08 -12.41
N SER A 333 -10.06 -26.28 -13.68
CA SER A 333 -10.24 -25.28 -14.74
C SER A 333 -11.70 -25.16 -15.16
N SER A 334 -12.44 -26.27 -15.18
CA SER A 334 -13.89 -26.21 -15.39
C SER A 334 -14.59 -25.46 -14.27
N ALA A 335 -14.13 -25.62 -13.01
CA ALA A 335 -14.71 -24.91 -11.86
C ALA A 335 -14.42 -23.41 -11.90
N LEU A 336 -13.18 -23.01 -12.21
CA LEU A 336 -12.80 -21.60 -12.31
C LEU A 336 -13.43 -20.92 -13.53
N ILE A 337 -13.47 -21.59 -14.69
CA ILE A 337 -14.17 -21.09 -15.88
C ILE A 337 -15.67 -20.98 -15.60
N ALA A 338 -16.28 -21.97 -14.94
CA ALA A 338 -17.68 -21.90 -14.55
C ALA A 338 -17.95 -20.75 -13.56
N GLN A 339 -17.04 -20.52 -12.62
CA GLN A 339 -17.15 -19.43 -11.64
C GLN A 339 -17.03 -18.05 -12.31
N LEU A 340 -16.03 -17.86 -13.18
CA LEU A 340 -15.88 -16.63 -13.96
C LEU A 340 -17.05 -16.43 -14.94
N GLN A 341 -17.56 -17.50 -15.56
CA GLN A 341 -18.75 -17.43 -16.42
C GLN A 341 -20.01 -17.08 -15.62
N ALA A 342 -20.18 -17.63 -14.42
CA ALA A 342 -21.28 -17.29 -13.52
C ALA A 342 -21.20 -15.83 -13.06
N GLU A 343 -20.00 -15.33 -12.78
CA GLU A 343 -19.76 -13.94 -12.38
C GLU A 343 -20.00 -12.98 -13.56
N VAL A 344 -19.55 -13.31 -14.76
CA VAL A 344 -19.87 -12.58 -15.99
C VAL A 344 -21.38 -12.56 -16.27
N GLN A 345 -22.09 -13.68 -16.07
CA GLN A 345 -23.54 -13.73 -16.23
C GLN A 345 -24.26 -12.86 -15.20
N THR A 346 -23.81 -12.89 -13.94
CA THR A 346 -24.37 -12.08 -12.85
C THR A 346 -24.16 -10.60 -13.11
N LEU A 347 -22.96 -10.20 -13.53
CA LEU A 347 -22.64 -8.83 -13.89
C LEU A 347 -23.44 -8.35 -15.11
N LYS A 348 -23.62 -9.21 -16.13
CA LYS A 348 -24.49 -8.90 -17.28
C LYS A 348 -25.95 -8.74 -16.87
N ALA A 349 -26.46 -9.56 -15.96
CA ALA A 349 -27.83 -9.45 -15.46
C ALA A 349 -28.04 -8.16 -14.65
N LEU A 350 -27.08 -7.79 -13.80
CA LEU A 350 -27.10 -6.53 -13.05
C LEU A 350 -27.01 -5.31 -13.96
N LEU A 351 -26.20 -5.38 -15.02
CA LEU A 351 -26.13 -4.32 -16.04
C LEU A 351 -27.43 -4.19 -16.83
N ALA A 352 -28.08 -5.30 -17.19
CA ALA A 352 -29.38 -5.28 -17.88
C ALA A 352 -30.47 -4.64 -17.02
N GLN A 353 -30.52 -4.96 -15.71
CA GLN A 353 -31.46 -4.34 -14.77
C GLN A 353 -31.21 -2.83 -14.58
N HIS A 354 -29.97 -2.37 -14.75
CA HIS A 354 -29.63 -0.95 -14.69
C HIS A 354 -29.91 -0.18 -15.99
N GLN A 355 -30.01 -0.88 -17.12
CA GLN A 355 -30.36 -0.29 -18.42
C GLN A 355 -31.88 -0.19 -18.66
N ASP A 356 -32.69 -0.96 -17.92
CA ASP A 356 -34.16 -0.91 -17.95
C ASP A 356 -34.78 0.07 -16.93
N GLY A 357 -33.98 0.97 -16.33
CA GLY A 357 -34.49 2.12 -15.58
C GLY A 357 -35.22 3.10 -16.51
N PRO A 358 -36.31 3.76 -16.06
CA PRO A 358 -37.20 4.48 -16.95
C PRO A 358 -36.47 5.61 -17.68
N SER A 359 -36.52 5.55 -19.01
CA SER A 359 -36.16 6.66 -19.91
C SER A 359 -36.84 7.95 -19.42
N LEU A 360 -36.04 8.93 -19.03
CA LEU A 360 -36.50 10.30 -18.77
C LEU A 360 -37.08 10.85 -20.07
N ALA A 361 -38.41 10.83 -20.16
CA ALA A 361 -39.13 11.49 -21.24
C ALA A 361 -38.75 12.98 -21.31
N PRO A 362 -38.66 13.57 -22.53
CA PRO A 362 -38.25 14.95 -22.68
C PRO A 362 -39.36 15.87 -22.13
N LEU A 363 -39.01 16.72 -21.16
CA LEU A 363 -39.81 17.87 -20.77
C LEU A 363 -39.93 18.82 -21.97
N MET A 364 -41.01 18.67 -22.74
CA MET A 364 -41.47 19.70 -23.67
C MET A 364 -42.16 20.81 -22.89
N THR A 365 -41.56 21.99 -22.98
CA THR A 365 -42.15 23.33 -22.95
C THR A 365 -43.68 23.41 -22.94
N GLN A 366 -44.23 24.08 -21.93
CA GLN A 366 -45.07 25.28 -22.07
C GLN A 366 -44.87 26.20 -20.88
#